data_AF-A0A9D8WML1-F1
#
_entry.id   AF-A0A9D8WML1-F1
#
_cell.length_a   1.000
_cell.length_b   1.000
_cell.length_c   1.000
_cell.angle_alpha   90.00
_cell.angle_beta   90.00
_cell.angle_gamma   90.00
#
_symmetry.space_group_name_H-M   'P 1'
#
loop_
_entity.id
_entity.type
_entity.pdbx_description
1 polymer ?
#
loop_
_entity_poly.entity_id
_entity_poly.type
_entity_poly.pdbx_seq_one_letter_code
_entity_poly.pdbx_strand_id
1 'polypeptide(L)'
;MIARLKILFWSAVAVSLIMVLLFETDILLAGALADDVSGQFVVVTITELLTICAIPLAVRLFRFRKIRSEIRDGHYAKWAYLRLSILALLLVANTLLYYVYMNVAFGYMAIIVLISMVFVYPTESRMKSETATEE
;
A
#
# COMPACT_ATOMS: atom_id res chain seq x y z
N MET A 1 -14.81 -5.30 -13.07
CA MET A 1 -14.07 -4.18 -12.42
C MET A 1 -13.53 -4.57 -11.04
N ILE A 2 -14.39 -4.93 -10.09
CA ILE A 2 -14.01 -5.30 -8.71
C ILE A 2 -13.03 -6.49 -8.66
N ALA A 3 -13.22 -7.49 -9.52
CA ALA A 3 -12.30 -8.63 -9.61
C ALA A 3 -10.84 -8.21 -9.87
N ARG A 4 -10.60 -7.20 -10.72
CA ARG A 4 -9.24 -6.69 -11.00
C ARG A 4 -8.63 -6.01 -9.77
N LEU A 5 -9.43 -5.27 -9.00
CA LEU A 5 -8.97 -4.65 -7.76
C LEU A 5 -8.66 -5.69 -6.67
N LYS A 6 -9.49 -6.74 -6.57
CA LYS A 6 -9.25 -7.87 -5.66
C LYS A 6 -7.97 -8.62 -6.03
N ILE A 7 -7.75 -8.86 -7.33
CA ILE A 7 -6.51 -9.47 -7.83
C ILE A 7 -5.31 -8.59 -7.46
N LEU A 8 -5.37 -7.27 -7.70
CA LEU A 8 -4.30 -6.35 -7.33
C LEU A 8 -3.97 -6.43 -5.82
N PHE A 9 -5.01 -6.37 -4.97
CA PHE A 9 -4.87 -6.47 -3.52
C PHE A 9 -4.18 -7.78 -3.11
N TRP A 10 -4.71 -8.92 -3.54
CA TRP A 10 -4.16 -10.22 -3.18
C TRP A 10 -2.79 -10.47 -3.79
N SER A 11 -2.53 -9.93 -4.99
CA SER A 11 -1.21 -10.02 -5.61
C SER A 11 -0.15 -9.27 -4.81
N ALA A 12 -0.46 -8.09 -4.27
CA ALA A 12 0.47 -7.33 -3.43
C ALA A 12 0.81 -8.11 -2.15
N VAL A 13 -0.21 -8.65 -1.48
CA VAL A 13 -0.03 -9.48 -0.27
C VAL A 13 0.79 -10.73 -0.58
N ALA A 14 0.47 -11.43 -1.66
CA ALA A 14 1.20 -12.62 -2.09
C ALA A 14 2.66 -12.30 -2.42
N VAL A 15 2.93 -11.20 -3.14
CA VAL A 15 4.28 -10.75 -3.47
C VAL A 15 5.08 -10.43 -2.21
N SER A 16 4.50 -9.69 -1.25
CA SER A 16 5.17 -9.42 0.04
C SER A 16 5.45 -10.71 0.82
N LEU A 17 4.52 -11.67 0.85
CA LEU A 17 4.72 -12.94 1.53
C LEU A 17 5.78 -13.82 0.86
N ILE A 18 5.77 -13.89 -0.48
CA ILE A 18 6.81 -14.58 -1.25
C ILE A 18 8.17 -13.94 -0.98
N MET A 19 8.24 -12.61 -0.97
CA MET A 19 9.47 -11.88 -0.67
C MET A 19 10.01 -12.24 0.72
N VAL A 20 9.15 -12.24 1.76
CA VAL A 20 9.49 -12.72 3.11
C VAL A 20 10.08 -14.12 3.04
N LEU A 21 9.40 -15.07 2.40
CA LEU A 21 9.89 -16.45 2.30
C LEU A 21 11.24 -16.55 1.60
N LEU A 22 11.47 -15.80 0.53
CA LEU A 22 12.76 -15.80 -0.19
C LEU A 22 13.91 -15.28 0.68
N PHE A 23 13.67 -14.27 1.52
CA PHE A 23 14.68 -13.79 2.46
C PHE A 23 14.88 -14.75 3.64
N GLU A 24 13.82 -15.33 4.20
CA GLU A 24 13.91 -16.30 5.32
C GLU A 24 14.54 -17.64 4.91
N THR A 25 14.47 -17.99 3.62
CA THR A 25 15.11 -19.22 3.08
C THR A 25 16.55 -18.96 2.60
N ASP A 26 17.11 -17.79 2.91
CA ASP A 26 18.44 -17.34 2.50
C ASP A 26 18.70 -17.41 0.98
N ILE A 27 17.62 -17.43 0.18
CA ILE A 27 17.72 -17.36 -1.29
C ILE A 27 18.15 -15.93 -1.70
N LEU A 28 17.68 -14.93 -0.96
CA LEU A 28 18.08 -13.53 -1.11
C LEU A 28 18.93 -13.08 0.07
N LEU A 29 20.01 -12.36 -0.21
CA LEU A 29 20.90 -11.80 0.82
C LEU A 29 20.17 -10.69 1.59
N ALA A 30 19.78 -10.98 2.83
CA ALA A 30 19.27 -9.98 3.76
C ALA A 30 20.42 -9.10 4.31
N GLY A 31 20.10 -7.87 4.68
CA GLY A 31 21.04 -6.95 5.33
C GLY A 31 22.16 -6.43 4.43
N ALA A 32 22.02 -6.50 3.10
CA ALA A 32 23.04 -6.04 2.16
C ALA A 32 23.47 -4.57 2.37
N LEU A 33 22.57 -3.73 2.92
CA LEU A 33 22.82 -2.32 3.22
C LEU A 33 22.68 -2.00 4.72
N ALA A 34 22.77 -3.01 5.59
CA ALA A 34 22.59 -2.82 7.03
C ALA A 34 23.67 -1.92 7.69
N ASP A 35 24.89 -1.88 7.13
CA ASP A 35 26.00 -1.05 7.64
C ASP A 35 25.92 0.43 7.21
N ASP A 36 25.08 0.78 6.23
CA ASP A 36 24.95 2.16 5.77
C ASP A 36 23.95 2.96 6.61
N VAL A 37 24.42 3.40 7.78
CA VAL A 37 23.60 4.17 8.75
C VAL A 37 23.08 5.48 8.16
N SER A 38 23.87 6.16 7.32
CA SER A 38 23.47 7.45 6.73
C SER A 38 22.39 7.26 5.67
N GLY A 39 22.57 6.30 4.76
CA GLY A 39 21.55 5.97 3.76
C GLY A 39 20.28 5.43 4.40
N GLN A 40 20.42 4.55 5.40
CA GLN A 40 19.30 4.00 6.16
C GLN A 40 18.46 5.13 6.78
N PHE A 41 19.07 6.11 7.44
CA PHE A 41 18.33 7.22 8.06
C PHE A 41 17.48 8.01 7.05
N VAL A 42 18.07 8.35 5.90
CA VAL A 42 17.37 9.10 4.84
C VAL A 42 16.23 8.30 4.27
N VAL A 43 16.46 7.01 3.96
CA VAL A 43 15.45 6.13 3.37
C VAL A 43 14.31 5.88 4.35
N VAL A 44 14.61 5.58 5.63
CA VAL A 44 13.60 5.43 6.68
C VAL A 44 12.72 6.68 6.74
N THR A 45 13.33 7.86 6.85
CA THR A 45 12.60 9.13 6.97
C THR A 45 11.67 9.37 5.79
N ILE A 46 12.16 9.17 4.55
CA ILE A 46 11.36 9.38 3.34
C ILE A 46 10.20 8.37 3.28
N THR A 47 10.48 7.09 3.49
CA THR A 47 9.48 6.03 3.36
C THR A 47 8.43 6.11 4.48
N GLU A 48 8.82 6.47 5.70
CA GLU A 48 7.87 6.69 6.80
C GLU A 48 6.95 7.88 6.52
N LEU A 49 7.49 9.02 6.08
CA LEU A 49 6.68 10.19 5.73
C LEU A 49 5.70 9.85 4.58
N LEU A 50 6.17 9.14 3.56
CA LEU A 50 5.31 8.65 2.48
C LEU A 50 4.21 7.73 2.99
N THR A 51 4.53 6.82 3.91
CA THR A 51 3.58 5.87 4.50
C THR A 51 2.51 6.58 5.33
N ILE A 52 2.93 7.49 6.21
CA ILE A 52 2.05 8.29 7.07
C ILE A 52 1.16 9.20 6.23
N CYS A 53 1.62 9.74 5.10
CA CYS A 53 0.81 10.55 4.19
C CYS A 53 -0.13 9.72 3.32
N ALA A 54 0.30 8.54 2.87
CA ALA A 54 -0.45 7.69 1.97
C ALA A 54 -1.66 7.04 2.63
N ILE A 55 -1.58 6.66 3.90
CA ILE A 55 -2.70 6.06 4.66
C ILE A 55 -3.93 7.00 4.72
N PRO A 56 -3.84 8.24 5.24
CA PRO A 56 -4.97 9.16 5.26
C PRO A 56 -5.40 9.56 3.85
N LEU A 57 -4.46 9.64 2.89
CA LEU A 57 -4.79 9.89 1.49
C LEU A 57 -5.67 8.76 0.94
N ALA A 58 -5.32 7.49 1.15
CA ALA A 58 -6.07 6.34 0.67
C ALA A 58 -7.48 6.26 1.27
N VAL A 59 -7.62 6.62 2.55
CA VAL A 59 -8.92 6.65 3.24
C VAL A 59 -9.76 7.88 2.85
N ARG A 60 -9.14 9.04 2.64
CA ARG A 60 -9.84 10.30 2.33
C ARG A 60 -9.96 10.63 0.84
N LEU A 61 -9.41 9.80 -0.05
CA LEU A 61 -9.35 10.09 -1.50
C LEU A 61 -10.72 10.42 -2.11
N PHE A 62 -11.79 9.76 -1.66
CA PHE A 62 -13.14 9.98 -2.17
C PHE A 62 -13.92 11.12 -1.48
N ARG A 63 -13.33 11.74 -0.46
CA ARG A 63 -13.90 12.93 0.18
C ARG A 63 -13.63 14.21 -0.63
N PHE A 64 -12.66 14.21 -1.55
CA PHE A 64 -12.35 15.37 -2.38
C PHE A 64 -13.42 15.63 -3.44
N ARG A 65 -13.90 16.89 -3.53
CA ARG A 65 -14.96 17.30 -4.48
C ARG A 65 -14.61 17.02 -5.95
N LYS A 66 -13.34 17.22 -6.35
CA LYS A 66 -12.86 16.94 -7.72
C LYS A 66 -12.88 15.45 -8.07
N ILE A 67 -12.60 14.58 -7.09
CA ILE A 67 -12.59 13.13 -7.30
C ILE A 67 -14.02 12.60 -7.29
N ARG A 68 -14.91 13.21 -6.49
CA ARG A 68 -16.34 12.91 -6.48
C ARG A 68 -17.03 13.19 -7.81
N SER A 69 -16.69 14.30 -8.49
CA SER A 69 -17.23 14.57 -9.83
C SER A 69 -16.76 13.54 -10.85
N GLU A 70 -15.47 13.20 -10.85
CA GLU A 70 -14.91 12.17 -11.74
C GLU A 70 -15.49 10.77 -11.50
N ILE A 71 -15.78 10.43 -10.23
CA ILE A 71 -16.46 9.17 -9.87
C ILE A 71 -17.87 9.12 -10.46
N ARG A 72 -18.59 10.25 -10.41
CA ARG A 72 -19.94 10.39 -11.00
C ARG A 72 -19.91 10.25 -12.52
N ASP A 73 -18.82 10.66 -13.15
CA ASP A 73 -18.59 10.52 -14.59
C ASP A 73 -18.09 9.11 -15.00
N GLY A 74 -18.16 8.13 -14.08
CA GLY A 74 -17.84 6.73 -14.34
C GLY A 74 -16.37 6.34 -14.14
N HIS A 75 -15.51 7.25 -13.64
CA HIS A 75 -14.08 6.99 -13.43
C HIS A 75 -13.72 6.37 -12.09
N TYR A 76 -14.69 5.86 -11.31
CA TYR A 76 -14.46 5.20 -10.02
C TYR A 76 -13.35 4.13 -10.09
N ALA A 77 -13.36 3.31 -11.15
CA ALA A 77 -12.39 2.25 -11.38
C ALA A 77 -10.94 2.75 -11.30
N LYS A 78 -10.66 3.89 -11.94
CA LYS A 78 -9.32 4.46 -12.07
C LYS A 78 -8.80 4.94 -10.71
N TRP A 79 -9.63 5.66 -9.96
CA TRP A 79 -9.27 6.18 -8.64
C TRP A 79 -9.17 5.09 -7.58
N ALA A 80 -10.08 4.11 -7.62
CA ALA A 80 -10.03 2.95 -6.74
C ALA A 80 -8.81 2.07 -7.04
N TYR A 81 -8.40 1.95 -8.30
CA TYR A 81 -7.15 1.29 -8.69
C TYR A 81 -5.92 2.06 -8.20
N LEU A 82 -5.91 3.39 -8.37
CA LEU A 82 -4.80 4.25 -7.95
C LEU A 82 -4.55 4.16 -6.44
N ARG A 83 -5.60 4.27 -5.60
CA ARG A 83 -5.44 4.14 -4.13
C ARG A 83 -4.86 2.79 -3.72
N LEU A 84 -5.35 1.71 -4.34
CA LEU A 84 -4.88 0.34 -4.05
C LEU A 84 -3.44 0.14 -4.52
N SER A 85 -3.07 0.73 -5.66
CA SER A 85 -1.71 0.65 -6.21
C SER A 85 -0.70 1.38 -5.33
N ILE A 86 -1.06 2.55 -4.80
CA ILE A 86 -0.20 3.30 -3.86
C ILE A 86 0.04 2.47 -2.60
N LEU A 87 -1.02 1.95 -1.98
CA LEU A 87 -0.87 1.11 -0.78
C LEU A 87 -0.08 -0.17 -1.08
N ALA A 88 -0.30 -0.78 -2.24
CA ALA A 88 0.38 -2.03 -2.64
C ALA A 88 1.87 -1.80 -2.81
N LEU A 89 2.24 -0.71 -3.49
CA LEU A 89 3.62 -0.32 -3.66
C LEU A 89 4.29 -0.06 -2.30
N LEU A 90 3.60 0.65 -1.40
CA LEU A 90 4.09 0.90 -0.05
C LEU A 90 4.29 -0.39 0.75
N LEU A 91 3.38 -1.36 0.65
CA LEU A 91 3.50 -2.63 1.34
C LEU A 91 4.76 -3.37 0.88
N VAL A 92 4.90 -3.56 -0.44
CA VAL A 92 6.04 -4.28 -1.04
C VAL A 92 7.36 -3.54 -0.77
N ALA A 93 7.37 -2.21 -0.92
CA ALA A 93 8.56 -1.41 -0.67
C ALA A 93 9.01 -1.48 0.80
N ASN A 94 8.08 -1.37 1.76
CA ASN A 94 8.43 -1.48 3.19
C ASN A 94 8.90 -2.90 3.54
N THR A 95 8.29 -3.95 2.99
CA THR A 95 8.78 -5.33 3.18
C THR A 95 10.20 -5.51 2.62
N LEU A 96 10.47 -4.98 1.42
CA LEU A 96 11.80 -5.04 0.82
C LEU A 96 12.83 -4.30 1.67
N LEU A 97 12.52 -3.07 2.08
CA LEU A 97 13.40 -2.22 2.87
C LEU A 97 13.67 -2.82 4.26
N TYR A 98 12.69 -3.49 4.86
CA TYR A 98 12.88 -4.25 6.09
C TYR A 98 14.01 -5.27 5.93
N TYR A 99 14.02 -6.08 4.88
CA TYR A 99 15.06 -7.09 4.68
C TYR A 99 16.40 -6.51 4.19
N VAL A 100 16.37 -5.47 3.37
CA VAL A 100 17.60 -4.83 2.85
C VAL A 100 18.40 -4.14 3.96
N TYR A 101 17.72 -3.43 4.86
CA TYR A 101 18.34 -2.67 5.95
C TYR A 101 18.28 -3.38 7.31
N MET A 102 17.57 -4.51 7.41
CA MET A 102 17.29 -5.23 8.66
C MET A 102 16.73 -4.32 9.77
N ASN A 103 15.91 -3.34 9.39
CA ASN A 103 15.37 -2.35 10.31
C ASN A 103 13.88 -2.57 10.59
N VAL A 104 13.57 -2.84 11.86
CA VAL A 104 12.21 -3.11 12.35
C VAL A 104 11.20 -1.98 12.06
N ALA A 105 11.65 -0.73 11.89
CA ALA A 105 10.79 0.40 11.54
C ALA A 105 10.01 0.14 10.23
N PHE A 106 10.69 -0.32 9.18
CA PHE A 106 10.05 -0.68 7.92
C PHE A 106 9.08 -1.85 8.07
N GLY A 107 9.40 -2.81 8.94
CA GLY A 107 8.53 -3.93 9.26
C GLY A 107 7.20 -3.47 9.88
N TYR A 108 7.27 -2.58 10.87
CA TYR A 108 6.07 -1.98 11.48
C TYR A 108 5.26 -1.18 10.45
N MET A 109 5.91 -0.40 9.59
CA MET A 109 5.22 0.34 8.53
C MET A 109 4.52 -0.59 7.54
N ALA A 110 5.15 -1.71 7.14
CA ALA A 110 4.53 -2.71 6.28
C ALA A 110 3.26 -3.29 6.92
N ILE A 111 3.30 -3.65 8.21
CA ILE A 111 2.15 -4.17 8.95
C ILE A 111 1.02 -3.13 9.03
N ILE A 112 1.35 -1.87 9.34
CA ILE A 112 0.36 -0.78 9.41
C ILE A 112 -0.28 -0.57 8.03
N VAL A 113 0.49 -0.61 6.94
CA VAL A 113 -0.03 -0.51 5.57
C VAL A 113 -0.95 -1.69 5.26
N LEU A 114 -0.57 -2.92 5.62
CA LEU A 114 -1.39 -4.11 5.42
C LEU A 114 -2.75 -3.99 6.13
N ILE A 115 -2.75 -3.52 7.38
CA ILE A 115 -3.99 -3.26 8.13
C ILE A 115 -4.81 -2.15 7.45
N SER A 116 -4.18 -1.05 7.03
CA SER A 116 -4.84 0.05 6.33
C SER A 116 -5.50 -0.40 5.02
N MET A 117 -4.87 -1.37 4.34
CA MET A 117 -5.34 -1.99 3.12
C MET A 117 -6.68 -2.72 3.32
N VAL A 118 -6.88 -3.37 4.48
CA VAL A 118 -8.14 -4.04 4.83
C VAL A 118 -9.29 -3.03 4.94
N PHE A 119 -9.04 -1.83 5.47
CA PHE A 119 -10.05 -0.78 5.54
C PHE A 119 -10.49 -0.25 4.18
N VAL A 120 -9.64 -0.39 3.17
CA VAL A 120 -9.85 0.08 1.79
C VAL A 120 -10.20 -1.09 0.84
N TYR A 121 -10.52 -2.26 1.40
CA TYR A 121 -10.79 -3.48 0.63
C TYR A 121 -11.96 -3.28 -0.37
N PRO A 122 -11.78 -3.69 -1.65
CA PRO A 122 -12.78 -3.50 -2.69
C PRO A 122 -13.97 -4.46 -2.53
N THR A 123 -14.96 -4.05 -1.75
CA THR A 123 -16.25 -4.74 -1.56
C THR A 123 -17.34 -4.12 -2.44
N GLU A 124 -18.29 -4.93 -2.93
CA GLU A 124 -19.42 -4.43 -3.72
C GLU A 124 -20.29 -3.43 -2.92
N SER A 125 -20.48 -3.66 -1.62
CA SER A 125 -21.20 -2.73 -0.74
C SER A 125 -20.48 -1.40 -0.61
N ARG A 126 -19.16 -1.41 -0.48
CA ARG A 126 -18.32 -0.20 -0.43
C ARG A 126 -18.41 0.57 -1.74
N MET A 127 -18.25 -0.11 -2.88
CA MET A 127 -18.41 0.50 -4.20
C MET A 127 -19.78 1.16 -4.32
N LYS A 128 -20.86 0.43 -4.01
CA LYS A 128 -22.23 0.97 -4.04
C LYS A 128 -22.38 2.17 -3.12
N SER A 129 -21.85 2.15 -1.89
CA SER A 129 -21.93 3.31 -0.98
C SER A 129 -21.12 4.53 -1.47
N GLU A 130 -19.97 4.29 -2.11
CA GLU A 130 -19.09 5.34 -2.63
C GLU A 130 -19.63 5.94 -3.95
N THR A 131 -20.38 5.17 -4.73
CA THR A 131 -21.06 5.64 -5.96
C THR A 131 -22.48 6.15 -5.73
N ALA A 132 -23.20 5.60 -4.74
CA ALA A 132 -24.58 5.94 -4.39
C ALA A 132 -24.67 6.97 -3.25
N THR A 133 -23.62 7.78 -3.05
CA THR A 133 -23.82 9.06 -2.34
C THR A 133 -24.61 9.97 -3.29
N GLU A 134 -25.89 9.65 -3.42
CA GLU A 134 -26.95 10.51 -3.93
C GLU A 134 -27.45 11.36 -2.76
N GLU A 135 -27.65 12.64 -3.08
CA GLU A 135 -28.13 13.77 -2.25
C GLU A 135 -27.08 14.50 -1.37
#